data_AF-A0A2H5WRG7-F1
#
_entry.id   AF-A0A2H5WRG7-F1
#
_cell.length_a   1.000
_cell.length_b   1.000
_cell.length_c   1.000
_cell.angle_alpha   90.00
_cell.angle_beta   90.00
_cell.angle_gamma   90.00
#
_symmetry.space_group_name_H-M   'P 1'
#
loop_
_entity.id
_entity.type
_entity.pdbx_description
1 polymer ?
#
loop_
_entity_poly.entity_id
_entity_poly.type
_entity_poly.pdbx_seq_one_letter_code
_entity_poly.pdbx_strand_id
1 'polypeptide(L)'
;MPDVKVEERDPGVYEIQVHRVGSGEANSSREDPLAAARRYQMAGNYREAIAAYQRALPNAPSPGYVHQQIATCYLRLNEKANARTHFQQAIREYERQISAGRDVESARQGIAACQDGLKLCEE
;
A
#
# COMPACT_ATOMS: atom_id res chain seq x y z
N MET A 1 21.53 44.06 32.36
CA MET A 1 20.65 43.59 31.27
C MET A 1 21.43 42.52 30.53
N PRO A 2 20.95 41.27 30.49
CA PRO A 2 19.95 40.91 29.49
C PRO A 2 18.77 40.07 30.01
N ASP A 3 17.62 40.31 29.38
CA ASP A 3 16.36 39.57 29.47
C ASP A 3 16.55 38.07 29.19
N VAL A 4 16.16 37.22 30.13
CA VAL A 4 15.81 35.83 29.83
C VAL A 4 14.29 35.73 29.86
N LYS A 5 13.76 35.63 28.65
CA LYS A 5 12.35 35.51 28.32
C LYS A 5 11.91 34.10 28.71
N VAL A 6 10.92 34.02 29.60
CA VAL A 6 10.20 32.78 29.88
C VAL A 6 9.25 32.54 28.71
N GLU A 7 9.36 31.39 28.06
CA GLU A 7 8.36 30.95 27.08
C GLU A 7 7.89 29.55 27.50
N GLU A 8 6.74 29.54 28.18
CA GLU A 8 5.94 28.34 28.40
C GLU A 8 5.43 27.85 27.06
N ARG A 9 5.88 26.66 26.65
CA ARG A 9 5.41 26.00 25.44
C ARG A 9 4.36 24.97 25.85
N ASP A 10 3.16 25.18 25.36
CA ASP A 10 1.93 24.42 25.57
C ASP A 10 2.14 22.90 25.82
N PRO A 11 1.63 22.36 26.94
CA PRO A 11 1.53 20.92 27.12
C PRO A 11 0.27 20.42 26.39
N GLY A 12 0.42 19.58 25.36
CA GLY A 12 -0.81 19.05 24.76
C GLY A 12 -0.78 18.11 23.58
N VAL A 13 0.38 17.77 23.01
CA VAL A 13 0.39 16.77 21.92
C VAL A 13 1.41 15.70 22.24
N TYR A 14 0.92 14.61 22.86
CA TYR A 14 1.64 13.36 22.87
C TYR A 14 1.53 12.77 21.47
N GLU A 15 2.61 12.89 20.69
CA GLU A 15 2.74 12.17 19.43
C GLU A 15 2.84 10.67 19.75
N ILE A 16 1.79 9.92 19.42
CA ILE A 16 1.80 8.46 19.60
C ILE A 16 2.66 7.88 18.48
N GLN A 17 3.95 7.66 18.77
CA GLN A 17 4.82 6.91 17.89
C GLN A 17 4.46 5.42 17.93
N VAL A 18 3.69 5.00 16.93
CA VAL A 18 3.41 3.59 16.70
C VAL A 18 4.65 2.97 16.05
N HIS A 19 5.55 2.43 16.89
CA HIS A 19 6.66 1.59 16.43
C HIS A 19 6.09 0.30 15.83
N ARG A 20 5.90 0.26 14.50
CA ARG A 20 5.70 -1.00 13.80
C ARG A 20 7.06 -1.60 13.51
N VAL A 21 7.39 -2.64 14.27
CA VAL A 21 8.55 -3.50 14.07
C VAL A 21 8.45 -4.16 12.70
N GLY A 22 9.27 -3.72 11.77
CA GLY A 22 9.35 -4.20 10.40
C GLY A 22 10.76 -3.96 9.88
N SER A 23 11.58 -4.98 10.07
CA SER A 23 12.97 -5.11 9.65
C SER A 23 13.24 -4.53 8.25
N GLY A 24 14.24 -3.65 8.14
CA GLY A 24 14.86 -3.32 6.85
C GLY A 24 15.08 -1.84 6.53
N GLU A 25 15.54 -1.02 7.46
CA GLU A 25 16.19 0.25 7.11
C GLU A 25 17.54 -0.01 6.44
N ALA A 26 17.54 -0.20 5.12
CA ALA A 26 18.77 -0.31 4.33
C ALA A 26 18.59 0.20 2.89
N ASN A 27 18.30 1.50 2.73
CA ASN A 27 18.85 2.41 1.72
C ASN A 27 17.90 3.59 1.45
N SER A 28 18.16 4.72 2.11
CA SER A 28 17.53 6.02 1.83
C SER A 28 18.03 6.67 0.53
N SER A 29 18.36 5.90 -0.51
CA SER A 29 18.83 6.42 -1.82
C SER A 29 18.47 5.54 -3.02
N ARG A 30 17.54 4.60 -2.87
CA ARG A 30 16.89 3.94 -4.01
C ARG A 30 15.44 4.34 -3.98
N GLU A 31 14.98 5.05 -4.99
CA GLU A 31 13.58 5.44 -5.14
C GLU A 31 12.68 4.24 -4.86
N ASP A 32 11.87 4.30 -3.81
CA ASP A 32 10.92 3.25 -3.48
C ASP A 32 9.93 3.15 -4.65
N PRO A 33 9.97 2.06 -5.44
CA PRO A 33 9.15 1.97 -6.64
C PRO A 33 7.65 1.96 -6.28
N LEU A 34 7.29 1.57 -5.04
CA LEU A 34 5.93 1.68 -4.51
C LEU A 34 5.51 3.13 -4.28
N ALA A 35 6.39 3.99 -3.76
CA ALA A 35 6.13 5.41 -3.59
C ALA A 35 5.90 6.09 -4.94
N ALA A 36 6.71 5.78 -5.96
CA ALA A 36 6.48 6.26 -7.32
C ALA A 36 5.13 5.78 -7.86
N ALA A 37 4.81 4.50 -7.71
CA ALA A 37 3.53 3.92 -8.15
C ALA A 37 2.32 4.62 -7.50
N ARG A 38 2.37 4.86 -6.18
CA ARG A 38 1.33 5.61 -5.47
C ARG A 38 1.18 7.03 -6.00
N ARG A 39 2.29 7.73 -6.28
CA ARG A 39 2.24 9.07 -6.86
C ARG A 39 1.55 9.08 -8.22
N TYR A 40 1.89 8.15 -9.11
CA TYR A 40 1.21 8.01 -10.40
C TYR A 40 -0.28 7.69 -10.24
N GLN A 41 -0.64 6.82 -9.30
CA GLN A 41 -2.05 6.50 -9.01
C GLN A 41 -2.83 7.73 -8.53
N MET A 42 -2.24 8.54 -7.65
CA MET A 42 -2.84 9.79 -7.16
C MET A 42 -2.92 10.87 -8.25
N ALA A 43 -1.95 10.89 -9.16
CA ALA A 43 -1.97 11.76 -10.34
C ALA A 43 -3.00 11.33 -11.41
N GLY A 44 -3.65 10.16 -11.25
CA GLY A 44 -4.55 9.59 -12.25
C GLY A 44 -3.84 8.84 -13.38
N ASN A 45 -2.50 8.74 -13.33
CA ASN A 45 -1.68 8.02 -14.30
C ASN A 45 -1.65 6.52 -13.97
N TYR A 46 -2.81 5.87 -14.05
CA TYR A 46 -2.97 4.48 -13.64
C TYR A 46 -2.08 3.50 -14.42
N ARG A 47 -1.82 3.75 -15.71
CA ARG A 47 -0.93 2.91 -16.52
C ARG A 47 0.52 2.94 -16.03
N GLU A 48 1.04 4.13 -15.73
CA GLU A 48 2.38 4.29 -15.18
C GLU A 48 2.47 3.73 -13.76
N ALA A 49 1.40 3.90 -12.97
CA ALA A 49 1.29 3.29 -11.65
C ALA A 49 1.39 1.76 -11.71
N ILE A 50 0.68 1.12 -12.65
CA ILE A 50 0.76 -0.33 -12.85
C ILE A 50 2.19 -0.77 -13.18
N ALA A 51 2.86 -0.09 -14.11
CA ALA A 51 4.23 -0.42 -14.47
C ALA A 51 5.20 -0.26 -13.29
N ALA A 52 5.03 0.80 -12.48
CA ALA A 52 5.82 1.01 -11.27
C ALA A 52 5.54 -0.06 -10.20
N TYR A 53 4.27 -0.44 -9.99
CA TYR A 53 3.89 -1.52 -9.08
C TYR A 53 4.46 -2.87 -9.52
N GLN A 54 4.45 -3.18 -10.82
CA GLN A 54 5.04 -4.42 -11.34
C GLN A 54 6.55 -4.48 -11.10
N ARG A 55 7.25 -3.35 -11.23
CA ARG A 55 8.69 -3.26 -10.91
C ARG A 55 8.96 -3.36 -9.40
N ALA A 56 8.00 -2.94 -8.58
CA ALA A 56 8.08 -3.05 -7.13
C ALA A 56 7.77 -4.46 -6.60
N LEU A 57 6.90 -5.20 -7.28
CA LEU A 57 6.44 -6.54 -6.91
C LEU A 57 7.55 -7.50 -6.44
N PRO A 58 8.70 -7.66 -7.13
CA PRO A 58 9.74 -8.59 -6.70
C PRO A 58 10.39 -8.25 -5.35
N ASN A 59 10.38 -6.96 -4.97
CA ASN A 59 10.96 -6.49 -3.71
C ASN A 59 9.87 -6.13 -2.68
N ALA A 60 8.60 -6.36 -2.99
CA ALA A 60 7.50 -5.94 -2.15
C ALA A 60 7.33 -6.89 -0.95
N PRO A 61 7.20 -6.35 0.28
CA PRO A 61 6.98 -7.16 1.48
C PRO A 61 5.60 -7.84 1.48
N SER A 62 4.62 -7.29 0.75
CA SER A 62 3.30 -7.89 0.57
C SER A 62 2.94 -7.90 -0.93
N PRO A 63 3.17 -9.02 -1.65
CA PRO A 63 2.81 -9.13 -3.05
C PRO A 63 1.29 -9.02 -3.26
N GLY A 64 0.48 -9.51 -2.31
CA GLY A 64 -0.97 -9.37 -2.34
C GLY A 64 -1.44 -7.92 -2.39
N TYR A 65 -0.83 -7.04 -1.58
CA TYR A 65 -1.12 -5.61 -1.61
C TYR A 65 -0.78 -4.95 -2.94
N VAL A 66 0.37 -5.31 -3.53
CA VAL A 66 0.76 -4.75 -4.83
C VAL A 66 -0.21 -5.19 -5.93
N HIS A 67 -0.61 -6.47 -5.95
CA HIS A 67 -1.62 -6.97 -6.89
C HIS A 67 -2.97 -6.27 -6.72
N GLN A 68 -3.40 -6.01 -5.48
CA GLN A 68 -4.62 -5.24 -5.19
C GLN A 68 -4.55 -3.81 -5.76
N GLN A 69 -3.40 -3.12 -5.60
CA GLN A 69 -3.24 -1.77 -6.13
C GLN A 69 -3.24 -1.76 -7.66
N ILE A 70 -2.59 -2.74 -8.29
CA ILE A 70 -2.64 -2.93 -9.76
C ILE A 70 -4.08 -3.15 -10.22
N ALA A 71 -4.84 -4.02 -9.54
CA ALA A 71 -6.23 -4.29 -9.87
C ALA A 71 -7.12 -3.05 -9.75
N THR A 72 -6.93 -2.26 -8.68
CA THR A 72 -7.61 -0.97 -8.51
C THR A 72 -7.27 0.00 -9.63
N CYS A 73 -6.02 0.07 -10.06
CA CYS A 73 -5.62 0.89 -11.21
C CYS A 73 -6.31 0.45 -12.50
N TYR A 74 -6.41 -0.86 -12.76
CA TYR A 74 -7.15 -1.39 -13.90
C TYR A 74 -8.64 -1.08 -13.84
N LEU A 75 -9.27 -1.14 -12.66
CA LEU A 75 -10.66 -0.72 -12.47
C LEU A 75 -10.85 0.75 -12.89
N ARG A 76 -9.93 1.63 -12.51
CA ARG A 76 -9.98 3.06 -12.87
C ARG A 76 -9.73 3.31 -14.36
N LEU A 77 -9.03 2.40 -15.03
CA LEU A 77 -8.87 2.37 -16.49
C LEU A 77 -10.07 1.73 -17.21
N ASN A 78 -11.10 1.31 -16.48
CA ASN A 78 -12.26 0.60 -16.99
C ASN A 78 -11.92 -0.80 -17.59
N GLU A 79 -10.75 -1.34 -17.23
CA GLU A 79 -10.26 -2.66 -17.66
C GLU A 79 -10.64 -3.74 -16.63
N LYS A 80 -11.95 -3.96 -16.46
CA LYS A 80 -12.51 -4.89 -15.46
C LYS A 80 -11.99 -6.32 -15.59
N ALA A 81 -11.75 -6.80 -16.81
CA ALA A 81 -11.20 -8.14 -17.06
C ALA A 81 -9.81 -8.32 -16.43
N ASN A 82 -8.91 -7.36 -16.67
CA ASN A 82 -7.56 -7.37 -16.11
C ASN A 82 -7.57 -7.15 -14.60
N ALA A 83 -8.44 -6.27 -14.11
CA ALA A 83 -8.64 -6.05 -12.68
C ALA A 83 -9.06 -7.34 -11.96
N ARG A 84 -10.03 -8.08 -12.50
CA ARG A 84 -10.50 -9.35 -11.95
C ARG A 84 -9.36 -10.35 -11.78
N THR A 85 -8.53 -10.53 -12.81
CA THR A 85 -7.38 -11.45 -12.73
C THR A 85 -6.42 -11.06 -11.61
N HIS A 86 -6.11 -9.77 -11.47
CA HIS A 86 -5.19 -9.30 -10.43
C HIS A 86 -5.80 -9.33 -9.02
N PHE A 87 -7.11 -9.08 -8.86
CA PHE A 87 -7.77 -9.28 -7.56
C PHE A 87 -7.74 -10.75 -7.11
N GLN A 88 -7.97 -11.68 -8.03
CA GLN A 88 -7.88 -13.11 -7.72
C GLN A 88 -6.45 -13.52 -7.31
N GLN A 89 -5.42 -12.98 -7.99
CA GLN A 89 -4.03 -13.19 -7.59
C GLN A 89 -3.73 -12.58 -6.22
N ALA A 90 -4.22 -11.36 -5.93
CA ALA A 90 -4.05 -10.72 -4.64
C ALA A 90 -4.63 -11.56 -3.49
N ILE A 91 -5.85 -12.09 -3.67
CA ILE A 91 -6.50 -12.96 -2.67
C ILE A 91 -5.64 -14.19 -2.37
N ARG A 92 -5.13 -14.88 -3.41
CA ARG A 92 -4.28 -16.06 -3.22
C ARG A 92 -3.00 -15.74 -2.44
N GLU A 93 -2.36 -14.62 -2.73
CA GLU A 93 -1.16 -14.20 -2.01
C GLU A 93 -1.46 -13.80 -0.55
N TYR A 94 -2.60 -13.15 -0.31
CA TYR A 94 -3.06 -12.86 1.05
C TYR A 94 -3.40 -14.12 1.84
N GLU A 95 -4.10 -15.09 1.23
CA GLU A 95 -4.37 -16.40 1.86
C GLU A 95 -3.07 -17.09 2.24
N ARG A 96 -2.08 -17.08 1.34
CA ARG A 96 -0.74 -17.61 1.61
C ARG A 96 -0.06 -16.87 2.76
N GLN A 97 -0.20 -15.54 2.82
CA GLN A 97 0.34 -14.72 3.91
C GLN A 97 -0.30 -15.07 5.25
N ILE A 98 -1.63 -15.29 5.26
CA ILE A 98 -2.40 -15.73 6.43
C ILE A 98 -1.97 -17.12 6.88
N SER A 99 -1.83 -18.07 5.95
CA SER A 99 -1.33 -19.42 6.28
C SER A 99 0.09 -19.40 6.83
N ALA A 100 0.92 -18.45 6.40
CA ALA A 100 2.25 -18.21 6.94
C ALA A 100 2.25 -17.45 8.28
N GLY A 101 1.09 -17.04 8.80
CA GLY A 101 0.95 -16.29 10.05
C GLY A 101 1.51 -14.87 10.00
N ARG A 102 1.70 -14.30 8.80
CA ARG A 102 2.24 -12.93 8.61
C ARG A 102 1.11 -11.97 8.28
N ASP A 103 1.10 -10.81 8.93
CA ASP A 103 0.16 -9.71 8.67
C ASP A 103 -1.30 -10.15 8.46
N VAL A 104 -1.76 -11.12 9.26
CA VAL A 104 -3.05 -11.80 9.07
C VAL A 104 -4.22 -10.81 8.98
N GLU A 105 -4.20 -9.78 9.82
CA GLU A 105 -5.22 -8.74 9.83
C GLU A 105 -5.23 -7.92 8.55
N SER A 106 -4.06 -7.45 8.10
CA SER A 106 -3.92 -6.70 6.85
C SER A 106 -4.28 -7.55 5.63
N ALA A 107 -3.90 -8.83 5.64
CA ALA A 107 -4.25 -9.76 4.57
C ALA A 107 -5.76 -10.02 4.51
N ARG A 108 -6.45 -10.18 5.65
CA ARG A 108 -7.91 -10.32 5.71
C ARG A 108 -8.62 -9.07 5.17
N GLN A 109 -8.17 -7.88 5.57
CA GLN A 109 -8.69 -6.62 5.04
C GLN A 109 -8.46 -6.50 3.52
N GLY A 110 -7.27 -6.89 3.06
CA GLY A 110 -6.92 -6.94 1.65
C GLY A 110 -7.85 -7.87 0.85
N ILE A 111 -8.15 -9.06 1.36
CA ILE A 111 -9.09 -10.00 0.74
C ILE A 111 -10.48 -9.38 0.64
N ALA A 112 -10.98 -8.76 1.71
CA ALA A 112 -12.30 -8.13 1.70
C ALA A 112 -12.38 -7.01 0.64
N ALA A 113 -11.34 -6.16 0.55
CA ALA A 113 -11.26 -5.14 -0.48
C ALA A 113 -11.17 -5.70 -1.91
N CYS A 114 -10.45 -6.83 -2.09
CA CYS A 114 -10.39 -7.50 -3.39
C CYS A 114 -11.74 -8.10 -3.79
N GLN A 115 -12.49 -8.66 -2.84
CA GLN A 115 -13.84 -9.20 -3.09
C GLN A 115 -14.81 -8.09 -3.49
N ASP A 116 -14.73 -6.92 -2.85
CA ASP A 116 -15.52 -5.75 -3.24
C ASP A 116 -15.18 -5.28 -4.65
N GLY A 117 -13.89 -5.14 -4.95
CA GLY A 117 -13.39 -4.80 -6.28
C GLY A 117 -13.81 -5.82 -7.36
N LEU A 118 -13.90 -7.10 -7.02
CA LEU A 118 -14.39 -8.15 -7.93
C LEU A 118 -15.88 -7.99 -8.24
N LYS A 119 -16.73 -7.64 -7.27
CA LYS A 119 -18.15 -7.36 -7.51
C LYS A 119 -18.33 -6.19 -8.47
N LEU A 120 -17.56 -5.12 -8.27
CA LEU A 120 -17.54 -3.96 -9.17
C LEU A 120 -17.07 -4.31 -10.59
N CYS A 121 -16.30 -5.40 -10.77
CA CYS A 121 -15.92 -5.91 -12.08
C CYS A 121 -17.02 -6.74 -12.75
N GLU A 122 -17.97 -7.30 -11.98
CA GLU A 122 -19.04 -8.17 -12.46
C GLU A 122 -20.35 -7.42 -12.77
N GLU A 123 -20.51 -6.20 -12.25
CA GLU A 123 -21.52 -5.20 -12.67
C GLU A 123 -21.16 -4.50 -13.97
#